data_AF-A0A1Q3DIJ7-F1
#
_entry.id   AF-A0A1Q3DIJ7-F1
#
_cell.length_a   1.000
_cell.length_b   1.000
_cell.length_c   1.000
_cell.angle_alpha   90.00
_cell.angle_beta   90.00
_cell.angle_gamma   90.00
#
_symmetry.space_group_name_H-M   'P 1'
#
loop_
_entity.id
_entity.type
_entity.pdbx_description
1 polymer ?
#
loop_
_entity_poly.entity_id
_entity_poly.type
_entity_poly.pdbx_seq_one_letter_code
_entity_poly.pdbx_strand_id
1 'polypeptide(L)'
;LSTEDDAFSSWDSTISKSPPLAPKSQGQPKIRKQMSPCKIISSFFASPSRKRNRRLSNKEKHQPLLRCFSYEEISNATNNFNHDNIVGRGGYSEVYRGDLSDGRTIAVKRLAKDNKDANKEKEFLMELGIIGHVCHPKTARLVGCCIENGLYLIFDLSQNGNLASALHSKTCAPLDWQARYKIALGIARGLHYLHKCCKHRIIHRDIKASNVLLGPNYEPQITDFGLAKWLPNKWTHHAVIPIEGTFGYLAPEYYMHGIVDEKTDVFAFGILLLEIITGRRPVDSSKQNLLLWAKPLMESGAIAELADPKLEGIYDADQMHRVLLTASFCVRQSAVWRPSMSEVLQLMTTGLDLEVAKSRRMPKFTTSDKLDDHSMGFG
;
A
#
# COMPACT_ATOMS: atom_id res chain seq x y z
N LEU A 1 -4.52 -37.83 44.38
CA LEU A 1 -5.52 -38.91 44.39
C LEU A 1 -6.17 -38.87 43.01
N SER A 2 -5.46 -39.36 41.98
CA SER A 2 -5.46 -40.76 41.49
C SER A 2 -6.68 -40.98 40.57
N THR A 3 -6.55 -41.01 39.24
CA THR A 3 -6.08 -42.08 38.30
C THR A 3 -7.30 -42.56 37.49
N GLU A 4 -7.28 -42.51 36.14
CA GLU A 4 -7.05 -43.65 35.18
C GLU A 4 -8.19 -44.70 35.23
N ASP A 5 -8.60 -45.46 34.21
CA ASP A 5 -8.30 -45.65 32.78
C ASP A 5 -9.37 -46.64 32.23
N ASP A 6 -9.52 -46.64 30.89
CA ASP A 6 -9.74 -47.75 29.94
C ASP A 6 -10.57 -49.03 30.24
N ALA A 7 -11.37 -49.44 29.22
CA ALA A 7 -11.19 -50.69 28.42
C ALA A 7 -12.48 -51.49 28.04
N PHE A 8 -12.75 -51.52 26.72
CA PHE A 8 -13.04 -52.67 25.79
C PHE A 8 -13.94 -53.89 26.12
N SER A 9 -14.86 -54.20 25.17
CA SER A 9 -15.15 -55.52 24.48
C SER A 9 -16.61 -55.47 23.90
N SER A 10 -16.95 -55.68 22.61
CA SER A 10 -16.80 -56.76 21.60
C SER A 10 -17.61 -58.05 21.84
N TRP A 11 -18.74 -58.27 21.13
CA TRP A 11 -18.91 -59.26 20.04
C TRP A 11 -20.36 -59.38 19.45
N ASP A 12 -20.44 -59.53 18.11
CA ASP A 12 -21.40 -60.20 17.17
C ASP A 12 -22.86 -60.52 17.54
N SER A 13 -23.90 -60.53 16.67
CA SER A 13 -24.09 -60.92 15.24
C SER A 13 -25.54 -60.51 14.83
N THR A 14 -26.00 -60.30 13.58
CA THR A 14 -26.31 -61.30 12.54
C THR A 14 -26.91 -60.64 11.26
N ILE A 15 -26.36 -61.02 10.11
CA ILE A 15 -26.84 -61.18 8.69
C ILE A 15 -28.28 -60.77 8.28
N SER A 16 -28.42 -60.03 7.15
CA SER A 16 -29.28 -60.42 5.99
C SER A 16 -29.19 -59.51 4.73
N LYS A 17 -28.61 -60.09 3.67
CA LYS A 17 -28.99 -60.08 2.23
C LYS A 17 -28.80 -58.82 1.34
N SER A 18 -28.06 -59.03 0.25
CA SER A 18 -28.01 -58.26 -1.01
C SER A 18 -28.67 -59.07 -2.16
N PRO A 19 -29.14 -58.41 -3.25
CA PRO A 19 -28.48 -58.50 -4.57
C PRO A 19 -28.75 -57.27 -5.51
N PRO A 20 -28.37 -57.25 -6.81
CA PRO A 20 -27.09 -57.58 -7.47
C PRO A 20 -26.50 -56.41 -8.33
N LEU A 21 -25.27 -56.62 -8.84
CA LEU A 21 -24.46 -55.70 -9.64
C LEU A 21 -24.93 -55.45 -11.08
N ALA A 22 -24.66 -54.23 -11.59
CA ALA A 22 -24.67 -53.83 -13.00
C ALA A 22 -23.38 -53.05 -13.37
N PRO A 23 -22.98 -52.95 -14.66
CA PRO A 23 -21.60 -53.11 -15.11
C PRO A 23 -20.71 -51.86 -15.09
N LYS A 24 -19.40 -52.10 -14.99
CA LYS A 24 -18.32 -51.11 -15.10
C LYS A 24 -18.31 -50.47 -16.50
N SER A 25 -18.60 -49.18 -16.59
CA SER A 25 -18.21 -48.35 -17.72
C SER A 25 -16.84 -47.72 -17.44
N GLN A 26 -15.87 -48.07 -18.28
CA GLN A 26 -14.58 -47.40 -18.34
C GLN A 26 -14.78 -46.00 -18.89
N GLY A 27 -14.33 -45.00 -18.14
CA GLY A 27 -14.28 -43.61 -18.57
C GLY A 27 -13.47 -42.81 -17.57
N GLN A 28 -12.14 -42.79 -17.70
CA GLN A 28 -11.32 -41.83 -16.98
C GLN A 28 -11.73 -40.41 -17.41
N PRO A 29 -12.15 -39.52 -16.50
CA PRO A 29 -12.23 -38.11 -16.84
C PRO A 29 -10.80 -37.62 -17.02
N LYS A 30 -10.45 -37.23 -18.26
CA LYS A 30 -9.23 -36.47 -18.54
C LYS A 30 -9.22 -35.25 -17.63
N ILE A 31 -8.36 -35.25 -16.62
CA ILE A 31 -8.05 -34.06 -15.82
C ILE A 31 -7.50 -33.03 -16.80
N ARG A 32 -8.35 -32.11 -17.24
CA ARG A 32 -7.96 -30.95 -18.02
C ARG A 32 -7.12 -30.12 -17.08
N LYS A 33 -5.78 -30.22 -17.17
CA LYS A 33 -4.85 -29.39 -16.39
C LYS A 33 -5.28 -27.93 -16.57
N GLN A 34 -5.87 -27.37 -15.53
CA GLN A 34 -6.27 -25.98 -15.50
C GLN A 34 -4.97 -25.17 -15.62
N MET A 35 -4.81 -24.43 -16.71
CA MET A 35 -3.61 -23.62 -16.93
C MET A 35 -3.54 -22.57 -15.82
N SER A 36 -2.35 -22.36 -15.24
CA SER A 36 -2.14 -21.28 -14.27
C SER A 36 -2.55 -19.94 -14.91
N PRO A 37 -3.24 -19.05 -14.18
CA PRO A 37 -3.62 -17.72 -14.66
C PRO A 37 -2.45 -16.93 -15.26
N CYS A 38 -1.23 -17.08 -14.73
CA CYS A 38 -0.03 -16.46 -15.30
C CYS A 38 0.28 -16.94 -16.74
N LYS A 39 0.03 -18.21 -17.07
CA LYS A 39 0.21 -18.72 -18.45
C LYS A 39 -0.79 -18.08 -19.43
N ILE A 40 -2.02 -17.81 -18.98
CA ILE A 40 -3.02 -17.10 -19.78
C ILE A 40 -2.58 -15.66 -20.04
N ILE A 41 -2.07 -14.98 -19.01
CA ILE A 41 -1.61 -13.58 -19.13
C ILE A 41 -0.42 -13.46 -20.08
N SER A 42 0.54 -14.39 -20.05
CA SER A 42 1.66 -14.40 -21.00
C SER A 42 1.19 -14.44 -22.47
N SER A 43 0.09 -15.14 -22.74
CA SER A 43 -0.46 -15.25 -24.10
C SER A 43 -1.14 -13.97 -24.58
N PHE A 44 -1.59 -13.11 -23.65
CA PHE A 44 -2.17 -11.80 -23.98
C PHE A 44 -1.10 -10.75 -24.29
N PHE A 45 0.12 -10.90 -23.76
CA PHE A 45 1.23 -9.97 -23.95
C PHE A 45 2.24 -10.41 -25.01
N ALA A 46 2.19 -11.68 -25.45
CA ALA A 46 3.01 -12.16 -26.55
C ALA A 46 2.57 -11.51 -27.87
N SER A 47 3.39 -10.62 -28.43
CA SER A 47 3.16 -10.06 -29.77
C SER A 47 3.37 -11.15 -30.83
N PRO A 48 2.43 -11.36 -31.77
CA PRO A 48 2.68 -12.25 -32.90
C PRO A 48 3.58 -11.53 -33.90
N SER A 49 4.83 -11.98 -34.02
CA SER A 49 5.73 -11.58 -35.11
C SER A 49 5.17 -12.03 -36.46
N ARG A 50 4.29 -11.24 -37.08
CA ARG A 50 3.89 -11.38 -38.49
C ARG A 50 3.76 -10.02 -39.16
N LYS A 51 4.67 -9.78 -40.12
CA LYS A 51 4.61 -8.69 -41.10
C LYS A 51 3.22 -8.64 -41.73
N ARG A 52 2.46 -7.57 -41.51
CA ARG A 52 1.24 -7.30 -42.28
C ARG A 52 1.11 -5.80 -42.55
N ASN A 53 1.42 -5.42 -43.79
CA ASN A 53 1.08 -4.12 -44.35
C ASN A 53 -0.43 -3.91 -44.30
N ARG A 54 -0.91 -2.93 -43.52
CA ARG A 54 -2.19 -2.25 -43.75
C ARG A 54 -2.14 -0.86 -43.11
N ARG A 55 -2.28 0.16 -43.96
CA ARG A 55 -2.51 1.55 -43.56
C ARG A 55 -3.87 1.64 -42.87
N LEU A 56 -3.90 2.08 -41.63
CA LEU A 56 -5.10 2.49 -40.89
C LEU A 56 -4.76 3.77 -40.12
N SER A 57 -5.70 4.71 -40.17
CA SER A 57 -5.61 6.10 -39.73
C SER A 57 -5.33 6.27 -38.24
N ASN A 58 -4.40 7.19 -37.94
CA ASN A 58 -4.05 7.68 -36.60
C ASN A 58 -5.25 8.30 -35.86
N LYS A 59 -5.61 7.73 -34.69
CA LYS A 59 -5.89 8.43 -33.41
C LYS A 59 -6.44 7.45 -32.36
N GLU A 60 -5.58 6.57 -31.85
CA GLU A 60 -5.74 6.01 -30.50
C GLU A 60 -4.38 6.11 -29.81
N LYS A 61 -4.26 6.99 -28.82
CA LYS A 61 -3.08 7.01 -27.94
C LYS A 61 -3.19 5.79 -27.03
N HIS A 62 -2.76 4.63 -27.53
CA HIS A 62 -2.64 3.44 -26.70
C HIS A 62 -1.71 3.75 -25.52
N GLN A 63 -2.19 3.50 -24.29
CA GLN A 63 -1.29 3.31 -23.16
C GLN A 63 -0.21 2.31 -23.59
N PRO A 64 1.07 2.50 -23.24
CA PRO A 64 2.06 1.49 -23.57
C PRO A 64 1.61 0.17 -22.95
N LEU A 65 1.38 -0.84 -23.80
CA LEU A 65 1.10 -2.19 -23.31
C LEU A 65 2.23 -2.57 -22.35
N LEU A 66 1.85 -3.03 -21.16
CA LEU A 66 2.79 -3.60 -20.20
C LEU A 66 3.68 -4.62 -20.91
N ARG A 67 5.00 -4.43 -20.81
CA ARG A 67 5.95 -5.31 -21.47
C ARG A 67 6.13 -6.59 -20.66
N CYS A 68 6.04 -7.74 -21.29
CA CYS A 68 6.56 -8.99 -20.73
C CYS A 68 8.04 -9.10 -21.07
N PHE A 69 8.90 -9.05 -20.06
CA PHE A 69 10.34 -9.29 -20.19
C PHE A 69 10.64 -10.79 -20.12
N SER A 70 11.67 -11.25 -20.82
CA SER A 70 12.21 -12.61 -20.60
C SER A 70 13.05 -12.65 -19.32
N TYR A 71 13.19 -13.83 -18.73
CA TYR A 71 14.08 -14.03 -17.58
C TYR A 71 15.53 -13.66 -17.94
N GLU A 72 15.98 -14.04 -19.13
CA GLU A 72 17.33 -13.73 -19.61
C GLU A 72 17.58 -12.21 -19.65
N GLU A 73 16.62 -11.42 -20.12
CA GLU A 73 16.76 -9.97 -20.19
C GLU A 73 16.91 -9.34 -18.79
N ILE A 74 16.06 -9.72 -17.83
CA ILE A 74 16.15 -9.18 -16.47
C ILE A 74 17.34 -9.75 -15.68
N SER A 75 17.75 -10.99 -15.96
CA SER A 75 18.95 -11.59 -15.37
C SER A 75 20.19 -10.85 -15.85
N ASN A 76 20.33 -10.62 -17.15
CA ASN A 76 21.44 -9.85 -17.71
C ASN A 76 21.46 -8.42 -17.17
N ALA A 77 20.30 -7.75 -17.15
CA ALA A 77 20.20 -6.37 -16.65
C ALA A 77 20.62 -6.23 -15.18
N THR A 78 20.35 -7.24 -14.36
CA THR A 78 20.66 -7.25 -12.92
C THR A 78 22.00 -7.92 -12.58
N ASN A 79 22.81 -8.27 -13.58
CA ASN A 79 24.02 -9.07 -13.43
C ASN A 79 23.77 -10.39 -12.65
N ASN A 80 22.80 -11.17 -13.11
CA ASN A 80 22.31 -12.40 -12.49
C ASN A 80 21.81 -12.19 -11.06
N PHE A 81 21.05 -11.12 -10.83
CA PHE A 81 20.54 -10.74 -9.50
C PHE A 81 21.66 -10.65 -8.45
N ASN A 82 22.78 -10.00 -8.82
CA ASN A 82 23.91 -9.80 -7.93
C ASN A 82 23.46 -9.08 -6.64
N HIS A 83 23.97 -9.52 -5.50
CA HIS A 83 23.67 -8.91 -4.20
C HIS A 83 24.07 -7.44 -4.10
N ASP A 84 25.11 -7.00 -4.81
CA ASP A 84 25.55 -5.61 -4.87
C ASP A 84 24.53 -4.70 -5.56
N ASN A 85 23.64 -5.27 -6.38
CA ASN A 85 22.57 -4.54 -7.05
C ASN A 85 21.29 -4.42 -6.20
N ILE A 86 21.26 -4.91 -4.97
CA ILE A 86 20.06 -4.81 -4.13
C ILE A 86 19.86 -3.35 -3.67
N VAL A 87 18.74 -2.76 -4.07
CA VAL A 87 18.35 -1.39 -3.70
C VAL A 87 17.23 -1.35 -2.65
N GLY A 88 16.60 -2.48 -2.38
CA GLY A 88 15.58 -2.59 -1.34
C GLY A 88 15.31 -4.04 -0.94
N ARG A 89 15.01 -4.25 0.35
CA ARG A 89 14.50 -5.52 0.88
C ARG A 89 13.23 -5.24 1.68
N GLY A 90 12.15 -5.92 1.30
CA GLY A 90 10.91 -5.99 2.08
C GLY A 90 10.81 -7.31 2.85
N GLY A 91 9.66 -7.58 3.48
CA GLY A 91 9.45 -8.80 4.26
C GLY A 91 9.65 -10.10 3.46
N TYR A 92 9.21 -10.11 2.20
CA TYR A 92 9.31 -11.30 1.32
C TYR A 92 9.72 -10.97 -0.12
N SER A 93 10.15 -9.73 -0.39
CA SER A 93 10.56 -9.30 -1.73
C SER A 93 11.90 -8.59 -1.70
N GLU A 94 12.65 -8.74 -2.79
CA GLU A 94 13.92 -8.06 -3.00
C GLU A 94 13.82 -7.22 -4.26
N VAL A 95 14.36 -6.01 -4.22
CA VAL A 95 14.39 -5.09 -5.34
C VAL A 95 15.82 -4.94 -5.80
N TYR A 96 16.07 -5.29 -7.06
CA TYR A 96 17.38 -5.19 -7.69
C TYR A 96 17.40 -4.00 -8.66
N ARG A 97 18.47 -3.22 -8.65
CA ARG A 97 18.82 -2.32 -9.75
C ARG A 97 19.22 -3.18 -10.95
N GLY A 98 18.78 -2.77 -12.14
CA GLY A 98 19.29 -3.33 -13.39
C GLY A 98 19.41 -2.28 -14.47
N ASP A 99 20.32 -2.49 -15.41
CA ASP A 99 20.49 -1.64 -16.58
C ASP A 99 20.12 -2.44 -17.84
N LEU A 100 19.08 -1.98 -18.54
CA LEU A 100 18.66 -2.57 -19.81
C LEU A 100 19.66 -2.23 -20.92
N SER A 101 19.68 -3.05 -21.96
CA SER A 101 20.54 -2.86 -23.14
C SER A 101 20.25 -1.56 -23.91
N ASP A 102 19.07 -0.98 -23.73
CA ASP A 102 18.67 0.31 -24.28
C ASP A 102 19.12 1.52 -23.42
N GLY A 103 19.88 1.27 -22.35
CA GLY A 103 20.43 2.30 -21.47
C GLY A 103 19.49 2.75 -20.34
N ARG A 104 18.27 2.21 -20.25
CA ARG A 104 17.35 2.53 -19.15
C ARG A 104 17.71 1.76 -17.88
N THR A 105 17.81 2.47 -16.76
CA THR A 105 17.93 1.84 -15.44
C THR A 105 16.55 1.51 -14.87
N ILE A 106 16.39 0.27 -14.42
CA ILE A 106 15.14 -0.30 -13.88
C ILE A 106 15.31 -0.80 -12.45
N ALA A 107 14.19 -0.95 -11.76
CA ALA A 107 14.07 -1.66 -10.49
C ALA A 107 13.28 -2.95 -10.70
N VAL A 108 13.90 -4.10 -10.43
CA VAL A 108 13.30 -5.43 -10.57
C VAL A 108 12.89 -5.93 -9.19
N LYS A 109 11.60 -5.83 -8.86
CA LYS A 109 11.00 -6.38 -7.64
C LYS A 109 10.73 -7.86 -7.85
N ARG A 110 11.54 -8.71 -7.21
CA ARG A 110 11.38 -10.17 -7.18
C ARG A 110 10.42 -10.54 -6.06
N LEU A 111 9.25 -11.06 -6.43
CA LEU A 111 8.20 -11.50 -5.49
C LEU A 111 8.30 -12.98 -5.16
N ALA A 112 8.75 -13.81 -6.11
CA ALA A 112 8.99 -15.24 -5.88
C ALA A 112 10.12 -15.75 -6.79
N LYS A 113 10.93 -16.67 -6.26
CA LYS A 113 12.03 -17.34 -7.01
C LYS A 113 11.54 -18.49 -7.90
N ASP A 114 10.32 -18.97 -7.65
CA ASP A 114 9.61 -19.90 -8.51
C ASP A 114 8.11 -19.54 -8.54
N ASN A 115 7.36 -20.20 -9.41
CA ASN A 115 5.92 -19.97 -9.58
C ASN A 115 5.08 -21.09 -8.95
N LYS A 116 5.58 -21.76 -7.91
CA LYS A 116 4.89 -22.90 -7.29
C LYS A 116 3.99 -22.49 -6.14
N ASP A 117 4.24 -21.34 -5.53
CA ASP A 117 3.44 -20.81 -4.44
C ASP A 117 2.22 -20.05 -4.98
N ALA A 118 1.04 -20.65 -4.82
CA ALA A 118 -0.24 -20.07 -5.25
C ALA A 118 -0.58 -18.75 -4.53
N ASN A 119 -0.11 -18.55 -3.28
CA ASN A 119 -0.31 -17.31 -2.56
C ASN A 119 0.53 -16.18 -3.18
N LYS A 120 1.79 -16.48 -3.55
CA LYS A 120 2.67 -15.52 -4.25
C LYS A 120 2.17 -15.20 -5.65
N GLU A 121 1.64 -16.18 -6.37
CA GLU A 121 0.98 -15.94 -7.66
C GLU A 121 -0.22 -14.99 -7.47
N LYS A 122 -1.05 -15.21 -6.46
CA LYS A 122 -2.18 -14.32 -6.14
C LYS A 122 -1.73 -12.92 -5.77
N GLU A 123 -0.73 -12.75 -4.92
CA GLU A 123 -0.13 -11.45 -4.56
C GLU A 123 0.37 -10.70 -5.80
N PHE A 124 1.13 -11.39 -6.65
CA PHE A 124 1.64 -10.82 -7.91
C PHE A 124 0.51 -10.36 -8.83
N LEU A 125 -0.51 -11.20 -9.05
CA LEU A 125 -1.64 -10.87 -9.92
C LEU A 125 -2.48 -9.73 -9.39
N MET A 126 -2.68 -9.66 -8.07
CA MET A 126 -3.36 -8.53 -7.42
C MET A 126 -2.58 -7.23 -7.61
N GLU A 127 -1.27 -7.24 -7.30
CA GLU A 127 -0.43 -6.05 -7.45
C GLU A 127 -0.43 -5.61 -8.93
N LEU A 128 -0.10 -6.51 -9.86
CA LEU A 128 -0.08 -6.24 -11.31
C LEU A 128 -1.43 -5.71 -11.81
N GLY A 129 -2.54 -6.30 -11.37
CA GLY A 129 -3.88 -5.87 -11.72
C GLY A 129 -4.20 -4.45 -11.25
N ILE A 130 -3.68 -4.03 -10.09
CA ILE A 130 -3.87 -2.67 -9.57
C ILE A 130 -2.90 -1.71 -10.23
N ILE A 131 -1.59 -1.95 -10.13
CA ILE A 131 -0.57 -1.01 -10.62
C ILE A 131 -0.63 -0.82 -12.14
N GLY A 132 -1.09 -1.82 -12.90
CA GLY A 132 -1.31 -1.69 -14.34
C GLY A 132 -2.37 -0.65 -14.73
N HIS A 133 -3.24 -0.24 -13.80
CA HIS A 133 -4.25 0.81 -14.01
C HIS A 133 -3.83 2.17 -13.42
N VAL A 134 -2.67 2.25 -12.77
CA VAL A 134 -2.16 3.46 -12.14
C VAL A 134 -1.25 4.20 -13.11
N CYS A 135 -1.62 5.42 -13.47
CA CYS A 135 -0.85 6.27 -14.37
C CYS A 135 -0.87 7.72 -13.85
N HIS A 136 0.09 8.05 -12.99
CA HIS A 136 0.20 9.38 -12.40
C HIS A 136 1.67 9.74 -12.09
N PRO A 137 2.09 11.02 -12.23
CA PRO A 137 3.48 11.42 -11.95
C PRO A 137 3.95 11.23 -10.51
N LYS A 138 3.02 10.99 -9.57
CA LYS A 138 3.28 10.77 -8.13
C LYS A 138 3.14 9.31 -7.70
N THR A 139 3.18 8.39 -8.66
CA THR A 139 3.16 6.95 -8.43
C THR A 139 4.29 6.31 -9.22
N ALA A 140 4.93 5.28 -8.69
CA ALA A 140 5.99 4.55 -9.37
C ALA A 140 5.45 3.96 -10.69
N ARG A 141 6.17 4.16 -11.79
CA ARG A 141 5.73 3.71 -13.11
C ARG A 141 6.13 2.25 -13.32
N LEU A 142 5.14 1.37 -13.44
CA LEU A 142 5.35 0.00 -13.87
C LEU A 142 5.72 -0.01 -15.36
N VAL A 143 6.88 -0.59 -15.68
CA VAL A 143 7.39 -0.76 -17.04
C VAL A 143 6.95 -2.10 -17.62
N GLY A 144 6.87 -3.13 -16.79
CA GLY A 144 6.46 -4.46 -17.21
C GLY A 144 6.55 -5.51 -16.12
N CYS A 145 6.43 -6.77 -16.52
CA CYS A 145 6.56 -7.92 -15.64
C CYS A 145 7.37 -9.03 -16.30
N CYS A 146 7.84 -9.99 -15.49
CA CYS A 146 8.38 -11.26 -15.97
C CYS A 146 7.78 -12.37 -15.10
N ILE A 147 7.41 -13.47 -15.74
CA ILE A 147 6.85 -14.66 -15.09
C ILE A 147 7.66 -15.92 -15.39
N GLU A 148 8.83 -15.78 -16.02
CA GLU A 148 9.75 -16.86 -16.31
C GLU A 148 10.68 -17.05 -15.10
N ASN A 149 10.81 -18.29 -14.61
CA ASN A 149 11.68 -18.63 -13.46
C ASN A 149 11.45 -17.76 -12.22
N GLY A 150 10.20 -17.45 -11.92
CA GLY A 150 9.80 -16.59 -10.80
C GLY A 150 8.78 -15.53 -11.23
N LEU A 151 8.42 -14.68 -10.27
CA LEU A 151 7.45 -13.59 -10.44
C LEU A 151 8.14 -12.26 -10.18
N TYR A 152 8.14 -11.39 -11.18
CA TYR A 152 8.88 -10.13 -11.17
C TYR A 152 8.03 -8.97 -11.67
N LEU A 153 8.08 -7.85 -10.96
CA LEU A 153 7.55 -6.56 -11.42
C LEU A 153 8.73 -5.62 -11.71
N ILE A 154 8.69 -4.96 -12.86
CA ILE A 154 9.77 -4.09 -13.34
C ILE A 154 9.26 -2.65 -13.37
N PHE A 155 9.97 -1.76 -12.67
CA PHE A 155 9.67 -0.33 -12.55
C PHE A 155 10.82 0.50 -13.10
N ASP A 156 10.59 1.78 -13.39
CA ASP A 156 11.72 2.71 -13.51
C ASP A 156 12.41 2.86 -12.15
N LEU A 157 13.75 2.94 -12.16
CA LEU A 157 14.48 3.20 -10.93
C LEU A 157 14.38 4.67 -10.51
N SER A 158 14.02 4.90 -9.25
CA SER A 158 14.12 6.23 -8.62
C SER A 158 15.56 6.51 -8.14
N GLN A 159 16.09 7.68 -8.49
CA GLN A 159 17.50 8.02 -8.30
C GLN A 159 17.86 8.35 -6.84
N ASN A 160 16.92 8.89 -6.06
CA ASN A 160 17.18 9.38 -4.70
C ASN A 160 16.68 8.42 -3.61
N GLY A 161 16.48 7.15 -3.95
CA GLY A 161 16.03 6.12 -3.00
C GLY A 161 14.60 6.37 -2.50
N ASN A 162 14.36 6.15 -1.20
CA ASN A 162 13.07 6.34 -0.56
C ASN A 162 13.11 7.41 0.55
N LEU A 163 11.93 7.94 0.89
CA LEU A 163 11.77 9.00 1.86
C LEU A 163 12.22 8.61 3.27
N ALA A 164 12.06 7.35 3.67
CA ALA A 164 12.52 6.90 4.99
C ALA A 164 14.05 7.02 5.11
N SER A 165 14.80 6.64 4.08
CA SER A 165 16.25 6.84 4.04
C SER A 165 16.61 8.33 4.04
N ALA A 166 15.88 9.16 3.29
CA ALA A 166 16.15 10.59 3.22
C ALA A 166 15.89 11.33 4.55
N LEU A 167 14.90 10.91 5.34
CA LEU A 167 14.59 11.51 6.65
C LEU A 167 15.51 10.98 7.76
N HIS A 168 15.75 9.67 7.78
CA HIS A 168 16.33 8.99 8.94
C HIS A 168 17.80 8.59 8.78
N SER A 169 18.38 8.71 7.58
CA SER A 169 19.81 8.42 7.39
C SER A 169 20.66 9.42 8.18
N LYS A 170 21.77 8.90 8.73
CA LYS A 170 22.82 9.71 9.35
C LYS A 170 23.90 10.15 8.35
N THR A 171 23.95 9.51 7.18
CA THR A 171 25.01 9.71 6.19
C THR A 171 24.59 10.63 5.05
N CYS A 172 23.28 10.81 4.83
CA CYS A 172 22.75 11.69 3.81
C CYS A 172 22.57 13.11 4.36
N ALA A 173 22.73 14.12 3.50
CA ALA A 173 22.32 15.48 3.81
C ALA A 173 20.83 15.52 4.20
N PRO A 174 20.43 16.22 5.27
CA PRO A 174 19.03 16.37 5.64
C PRO A 174 18.22 17.03 4.53
N LEU A 175 16.97 16.59 4.35
CA LEU A 175 16.03 17.31 3.50
C LEU A 175 15.69 18.66 4.14
N ASP A 176 15.86 19.73 3.38
CA ASP A 176 15.37 21.06 3.74
C ASP A 176 13.83 21.10 3.79
N TRP A 177 13.29 22.18 4.36
CA TRP A 177 11.85 22.34 4.49
C TRP A 177 11.13 22.38 3.13
N GLN A 178 11.71 23.02 2.13
CA GLN A 178 11.08 23.19 0.82
C GLN A 178 10.89 21.83 0.12
N ALA A 179 11.89 20.96 0.18
CA ALA A 179 11.82 19.59 -0.29
C ALA A 179 10.80 18.77 0.50
N ARG A 180 10.79 18.86 1.84
CA ARG A 180 9.80 18.17 2.69
C ARG A 180 8.37 18.56 2.36
N TYR A 181 8.08 19.85 2.24
CA TYR A 181 6.75 20.35 1.89
C TYR A 181 6.33 19.91 0.48
N LYS A 182 7.26 20.01 -0.50
CA LYS A 182 7.03 19.53 -1.87
C LYS A 182 6.71 18.03 -1.90
N ILE A 183 7.44 17.23 -1.15
CA ILE A 183 7.22 15.78 -1.02
C ILE A 183 5.84 15.52 -0.41
N ALA A 184 5.51 16.15 0.72
CA ALA A 184 4.23 15.98 1.40
C ALA A 184 3.05 16.32 0.46
N LEU A 185 3.12 17.44 -0.25
CA LEU A 185 2.10 17.85 -1.21
C LEU A 185 2.01 16.91 -2.42
N GLY A 186 3.14 16.42 -2.91
CA GLY A 186 3.19 15.46 -4.00
C GLY A 186 2.57 14.10 -3.62
N ILE A 187 2.81 13.61 -2.40
CA ILE A 187 2.16 12.41 -1.87
C ILE A 187 0.64 12.62 -1.78
N ALA A 188 0.20 13.78 -1.26
CA ALA A 188 -1.22 14.10 -1.18
C ALA A 188 -1.90 14.09 -2.56
N ARG A 189 -1.23 14.61 -3.59
CA ARG A 189 -1.71 14.56 -4.98
C ARG A 189 -1.80 13.13 -5.51
N GLY A 190 -0.80 12.29 -5.22
CA GLY A 190 -0.81 10.87 -5.59
C GLY A 190 -1.98 10.12 -4.94
N LEU A 191 -2.20 10.32 -3.65
CA LEU A 191 -3.31 9.72 -2.93
C LEU A 191 -4.68 10.22 -3.40
N HIS A 192 -4.82 11.53 -3.64
CA HIS A 192 -6.03 12.09 -4.26
C HIS A 192 -6.35 11.42 -5.60
N TYR A 193 -5.33 11.24 -6.45
CA TYR A 193 -5.47 10.52 -7.71
C TYR A 193 -5.98 9.09 -7.51
N LEU A 194 -5.36 8.32 -6.60
CA LEU A 194 -5.77 6.94 -6.31
C LEU A 194 -7.22 6.84 -5.80
N HIS A 195 -7.64 7.79 -4.97
CA HIS A 195 -8.96 7.77 -4.33
C HIS A 195 -10.09 8.29 -5.22
N LYS A 196 -9.81 9.24 -6.13
CA LYS A 196 -10.84 10.01 -6.84
C LYS A 196 -10.70 10.03 -8.36
N CYS A 197 -9.48 9.95 -8.89
CA CYS A 197 -9.24 10.15 -10.34
C CYS A 197 -8.97 8.86 -11.10
N CYS A 198 -8.53 7.79 -10.42
CA CYS A 198 -8.43 6.46 -11.01
C CYS A 198 -9.80 5.95 -11.47
N LYS A 199 -9.81 5.15 -12.55
CA LYS A 199 -11.01 4.47 -13.05
C LYS A 199 -11.71 3.65 -11.95
N HIS A 200 -10.91 3.03 -11.10
CA HIS A 200 -11.36 2.34 -9.89
C HIS A 200 -10.73 3.04 -8.69
N ARG A 201 -11.53 3.33 -7.66
CA ARG A 201 -11.00 3.84 -6.39
C ARG A 201 -10.06 2.80 -5.78
N ILE A 202 -8.81 3.17 -5.60
CA ILE A 202 -7.75 2.32 -5.06
C ILE A 202 -7.45 2.78 -3.64
N ILE A 203 -7.51 1.86 -2.68
CA ILE A 203 -7.03 2.07 -1.31
C ILE A 203 -5.66 1.39 -1.21
N HIS A 204 -4.61 2.14 -0.88
CA HIS A 204 -3.24 1.67 -0.89
C HIS A 204 -2.92 0.74 0.29
N ARG A 205 -3.43 1.06 1.49
CA ARG A 205 -3.28 0.31 2.75
C ARG A 205 -1.87 0.23 3.34
N ASP A 206 -0.86 0.82 2.73
CA ASP A 206 0.53 0.77 3.22
C ASP A 206 1.31 2.05 2.88
N ILE A 207 0.66 3.19 3.10
CA ILE A 207 1.30 4.50 3.00
C ILE A 207 2.27 4.68 4.16
N LYS A 208 3.55 4.86 3.83
CA LYS A 208 4.65 5.06 4.77
C LYS A 208 5.86 5.63 4.07
N ALA A 209 6.84 6.15 4.81
CA ALA A 209 8.01 6.79 4.22
C ALA A 209 8.86 5.83 3.35
N SER A 210 8.94 4.54 3.68
CA SER A 210 9.70 3.58 2.86
C SER A 210 9.00 3.20 1.54
N ASN A 211 7.70 3.46 1.42
CA ASN A 211 6.91 3.26 0.18
C ASN A 211 6.72 4.56 -0.62
N VAL A 212 7.51 5.60 -0.32
CA VAL A 212 7.60 6.81 -1.13
C VAL A 212 9.01 6.88 -1.71
N LEU A 213 9.14 6.60 -3.00
CA LEU A 213 10.39 6.77 -3.74
C LEU A 213 10.60 8.24 -4.09
N LEU A 214 11.86 8.63 -4.25
CA LEU A 214 12.27 9.99 -4.59
C LEU A 214 12.93 10.00 -5.97
N GLY A 215 12.22 10.54 -6.95
CA GLY A 215 12.72 10.77 -8.29
C GLY A 215 13.66 11.99 -8.38
N PRO A 216 14.02 12.42 -9.59
CA PRO A 216 14.78 13.64 -9.82
C PRO A 216 14.13 14.84 -9.11
N ASN A 217 14.95 15.75 -8.56
CA ASN A 217 14.49 16.92 -7.79
C ASN A 217 13.53 16.59 -6.64
N TYR A 218 13.72 15.42 -6.00
CA TYR A 218 12.90 14.92 -4.89
C TYR A 218 11.39 14.84 -5.22
N GLU A 219 11.04 14.56 -6.48
CA GLU A 219 9.65 14.29 -6.84
C GLU A 219 9.18 12.97 -6.22
N PRO A 220 8.12 12.98 -5.36
CA PRO A 220 7.71 11.77 -4.66
C PRO A 220 6.91 10.84 -5.58
N GLN A 221 7.14 9.55 -5.43
CA GLN A 221 6.45 8.48 -6.14
C GLN A 221 5.98 7.41 -5.15
N ILE A 222 4.67 7.28 -4.98
CA ILE A 222 4.05 6.22 -4.18
C ILE A 222 4.31 4.87 -4.87
N THR A 223 4.81 3.90 -4.12
CA THR A 223 5.13 2.55 -4.61
C THR A 223 4.56 1.47 -3.69
N ASP A 224 4.74 0.21 -4.07
CA ASP A 224 4.34 -0.99 -3.32
C ASP A 224 2.83 -1.15 -3.14
N PHE A 225 2.17 -1.56 -4.22
CA PHE A 225 0.73 -1.77 -4.27
C PHE A 225 0.32 -3.20 -3.86
N GLY A 226 1.23 -3.96 -3.22
CA GLY A 226 0.99 -5.36 -2.85
C GLY A 226 -0.21 -5.56 -1.91
N LEU A 227 -0.48 -4.58 -1.03
CA LEU A 227 -1.63 -4.60 -0.13
C LEU A 227 -2.85 -3.85 -0.67
N ALA A 228 -2.71 -3.14 -1.79
CA ALA A 228 -3.75 -2.28 -2.30
C ALA A 228 -5.02 -3.06 -2.66
N LYS A 229 -6.17 -2.38 -2.63
CA LYS A 229 -7.47 -2.95 -2.99
C LYS A 229 -8.28 -1.98 -3.84
N TRP A 230 -9.04 -2.52 -4.78
CA TRP A 230 -10.11 -1.78 -5.42
C TRP A 230 -11.32 -1.76 -4.51
N LEU A 231 -11.84 -0.56 -4.25
CA LEU A 231 -13.07 -0.38 -3.51
C LEU A 231 -14.14 0.18 -4.45
N PRO A 232 -15.11 -0.64 -4.91
CA PRO A 232 -16.16 -0.19 -5.81
C PRO A 232 -16.87 1.06 -5.28
N ASN A 233 -17.26 1.98 -6.17
CA ASN A 233 -17.84 3.28 -5.76
C ASN A 233 -19.14 3.15 -4.95
N LYS A 234 -19.88 2.05 -5.12
CA LYS A 234 -21.11 1.77 -4.37
C LYS A 234 -20.85 1.30 -2.93
N TRP A 235 -19.62 0.89 -2.62
CA TRP A 235 -19.26 0.35 -1.32
C TRP A 235 -18.73 1.48 -0.44
N THR A 236 -19.21 1.57 0.80
CA THR A 236 -18.67 2.56 1.75
C THR A 236 -17.33 2.10 2.31
N HIS A 237 -17.19 0.80 2.58
CA HIS A 237 -16.01 0.17 3.14
C HIS A 237 -15.88 -1.29 2.68
N HIS A 238 -14.75 -1.92 2.98
CA HIS A 238 -14.50 -3.35 2.79
C HIS A 238 -13.88 -3.91 4.07
N ALA A 239 -14.34 -5.06 4.55
CA ALA A 239 -13.70 -5.77 5.66
C ALA A 239 -12.58 -6.66 5.12
N VAL A 240 -11.36 -6.53 5.64
CA VAL A 240 -10.18 -7.30 5.20
C VAL A 240 -9.54 -7.98 6.40
N ILE A 241 -9.40 -9.31 6.30
CA ILE A 241 -8.67 -10.17 7.25
C ILE A 241 -7.76 -11.09 6.39
N PRO A 242 -6.48 -11.29 6.75
CA PRO A 242 -5.79 -10.74 7.92
C PRO A 242 -5.53 -9.23 7.83
N ILE A 243 -5.22 -8.62 8.98
CA ILE A 243 -4.77 -7.23 9.05
C ILE A 243 -3.30 -7.20 8.63
N GLU A 244 -3.00 -6.40 7.61
CA GLU A 244 -1.69 -6.29 6.98
C GLU A 244 -1.37 -4.82 6.75
N GLY A 245 -0.10 -4.45 6.93
CA GLY A 245 0.41 -3.09 6.81
C GLY A 245 1.47 -2.82 7.86
N THR A 246 1.90 -1.57 7.95
CA THR A 246 3.02 -1.21 8.83
C THR A 246 2.53 -0.66 10.17
N PHE A 247 2.91 -1.34 11.26
CA PHE A 247 2.62 -0.89 12.62
C PHE A 247 3.13 0.55 12.84
N GLY A 248 2.29 1.39 13.48
CA GLY A 248 2.51 2.84 13.60
C GLY A 248 1.73 3.69 12.58
N TYR A 249 1.42 3.15 11.40
CA TYR A 249 0.61 3.83 10.37
C TYR A 249 -0.83 3.31 10.28
N LEU A 250 -1.14 2.19 10.94
CA LEU A 250 -2.46 1.55 10.87
C LEU A 250 -3.53 2.41 11.54
N ALA A 251 -4.61 2.67 10.81
CA ALA A 251 -5.78 3.34 11.34
C ALA A 251 -6.47 2.47 12.42
N PRO A 252 -7.02 3.06 13.49
CA PRO A 252 -7.64 2.31 14.59
C PRO A 252 -8.76 1.35 14.14
N GLU A 253 -9.67 1.82 13.30
CA GLU A 253 -10.79 1.00 12.79
C GLU A 253 -10.32 -0.15 11.89
N TYR A 254 -9.21 0.06 11.18
CA TYR A 254 -8.60 -1.00 10.38
C TYR A 254 -7.93 -2.04 11.27
N TYR A 255 -7.16 -1.60 12.26
CA TYR A 255 -6.48 -2.47 13.21
C TYR A 255 -7.44 -3.25 14.12
N MET A 256 -8.56 -2.66 14.52
CA MET A 256 -9.50 -3.30 15.44
C MET A 256 -10.52 -4.18 14.74
N HIS A 257 -10.95 -3.79 13.53
CA HIS A 257 -12.11 -4.41 12.87
C HIS A 257 -11.86 -4.82 11.42
N GLY A 258 -10.66 -4.60 10.89
CA GLY A 258 -10.34 -4.88 9.48
C GLY A 258 -11.07 -3.97 8.50
N ILE A 259 -11.65 -2.84 8.94
CA ILE A 259 -12.42 -1.93 8.09
C ILE A 259 -11.46 -1.12 7.22
N VAL A 260 -11.64 -1.20 5.90
CA VAL A 260 -10.84 -0.50 4.89
C VAL A 260 -11.72 0.42 4.05
N ASP A 261 -11.35 1.69 4.01
CA ASP A 261 -11.85 2.73 3.10
C ASP A 261 -10.73 3.77 2.82
N GLU A 262 -11.03 4.85 2.09
CA GLU A 262 -10.05 5.92 1.87
C GLU A 262 -9.50 6.55 3.16
N LYS A 263 -10.23 6.50 4.27
CA LYS A 263 -9.83 7.14 5.53
C LYS A 263 -8.71 6.36 6.23
N THR A 264 -8.51 5.09 5.88
CA THR A 264 -7.35 4.33 6.31
C THR A 264 -6.05 4.90 5.74
N ASP A 265 -6.01 5.19 4.43
CA ASP A 265 -4.88 5.86 3.78
C ASP A 265 -4.71 7.30 4.29
N VAL A 266 -5.81 8.02 4.56
CA VAL A 266 -5.74 9.38 5.13
C VAL A 266 -5.07 9.37 6.50
N PHE A 267 -5.39 8.41 7.37
CA PHE A 267 -4.75 8.28 8.67
C PHE A 267 -3.25 8.00 8.53
N ALA A 268 -2.88 7.03 7.70
CA ALA A 268 -1.49 6.70 7.42
C ALA A 268 -0.72 7.91 6.85
N PHE A 269 -1.36 8.69 5.97
CA PHE A 269 -0.81 9.95 5.47
C PHE A 269 -0.61 10.99 6.59
N GLY A 270 -1.54 11.10 7.55
CA GLY A 270 -1.37 11.97 8.71
C GLY A 270 -0.16 11.60 9.56
N ILE A 271 0.07 10.32 9.80
CA ILE A 271 1.29 9.83 10.47
C ILE A 271 2.55 10.17 9.65
N LEU A 272 2.49 9.97 8.32
CA LEU A 272 3.60 10.31 7.42
C LEU A 272 3.91 11.81 7.42
N LEU A 273 2.90 12.69 7.54
CA LEU A 273 3.12 14.13 7.71
C LEU A 273 3.87 14.42 9.01
N LEU A 274 3.49 13.78 10.13
CA LEU A 274 4.20 13.94 11.40
C LEU A 274 5.65 13.47 11.29
N GLU A 275 5.89 12.35 10.61
CA GLU A 275 7.25 11.85 10.35
C GLU A 275 8.07 12.83 9.49
N ILE A 276 7.48 13.44 8.47
CA ILE A 276 8.13 14.46 7.63
C ILE A 276 8.46 15.73 8.44
N ILE A 277 7.53 16.20 9.27
CA ILE A 277 7.70 17.42 10.09
C ILE A 277 8.78 17.21 11.15
N THR A 278 8.71 16.09 11.86
CA THR A 278 9.48 15.85 13.09
C THR A 278 10.82 15.16 12.83
N GLY A 279 10.98 14.53 11.66
CA GLY A 279 12.14 13.67 11.39
C GLY A 279 12.18 12.42 12.27
N ARG A 280 11.11 12.11 13.01
CA ARG A 280 11.02 10.96 13.92
C ARG A 280 10.32 9.79 13.24
N ARG A 281 10.78 8.58 13.55
CA ARG A 281 10.11 7.35 13.10
C ARG A 281 8.75 7.20 13.81
N PRO A 282 7.71 6.67 13.13
CA PRO A 282 6.40 6.46 13.77
C PRO A 282 6.41 5.53 14.97
N VAL A 283 7.36 4.59 14.98
CA VAL A 283 7.68 3.73 16.12
C VAL A 283 9.20 3.76 16.28
N ASP A 284 9.67 4.28 17.40
CA ASP A 284 11.10 4.34 17.69
C ASP A 284 11.63 3.03 18.32
N SER A 285 12.94 2.97 18.57
CA SER A 285 13.61 1.82 19.20
C SER A 285 13.10 1.51 20.61
N SER A 286 12.49 2.50 21.27
CA SER A 286 11.87 2.38 22.59
C SER A 286 10.38 2.05 22.50
N LYS A 287 9.89 1.76 21.29
CA LYS A 287 8.48 1.50 20.94
C LYS A 287 7.53 2.64 21.31
N GLN A 288 8.04 3.87 21.45
CA GLN A 288 7.17 5.02 21.63
C GLN A 288 6.45 5.34 20.32
N ASN A 289 5.15 5.57 20.43
CA ASN A 289 4.30 5.89 19.30
C ASN A 289 4.39 7.40 19.01
N LEU A 290 4.81 7.75 17.79
CA LEU A 290 4.98 9.14 17.36
C LEU A 290 3.72 9.98 17.58
N LEU A 291 2.54 9.43 17.28
CA LEU A 291 1.29 10.14 17.46
C LEU A 291 1.02 10.45 18.94
N LEU A 292 1.29 9.50 19.84
CA LEU A 292 1.11 9.73 21.28
C LEU A 292 2.04 10.83 21.81
N TRP A 293 3.30 10.86 21.34
CA TRP A 293 4.24 11.92 21.69
C TRP A 293 3.86 13.29 21.09
N ALA A 294 3.47 13.31 19.81
CA ALA A 294 3.17 14.56 19.09
C ALA A 294 1.84 15.19 19.51
N LYS A 295 0.86 14.41 19.96
CA LYS A 295 -0.49 14.88 20.28
C LYS A 295 -0.54 16.05 21.27
N PRO A 296 0.06 15.98 22.48
CA PRO A 296 0.04 17.11 23.42
C PRO A 296 0.71 18.37 22.84
N LEU A 297 1.75 18.20 22.04
CA LEU A 297 2.45 19.33 21.39
C LEU A 297 1.64 19.96 20.27
N MET A 298 0.88 19.15 19.51
CA MET A 298 -0.07 19.64 18.51
C MET A 298 -1.21 20.43 19.17
N GLU A 299 -1.69 19.97 20.33
CA GLU A 299 -2.77 20.61 21.09
C GLU A 299 -2.32 21.91 21.77
N SER A 300 -1.07 21.98 22.24
CA SER A 300 -0.49 23.19 22.82
C SER A 300 0.02 24.20 21.79
N GLY A 301 0.15 23.80 20.52
CA GLY A 301 0.69 24.65 19.45
C GLY A 301 2.21 24.82 19.51
N ALA A 302 2.93 23.91 20.19
CA ALA A 302 4.39 23.94 20.33
C ALA A 302 5.12 23.50 19.04
N ILE A 303 4.96 24.28 17.97
CA ILE A 303 5.51 23.97 16.63
C ILE A 303 7.03 23.80 16.66
N ALA A 304 7.74 24.64 17.42
CA ALA A 304 9.21 24.58 17.51
C ALA A 304 9.71 23.27 18.13
N GLU A 305 8.96 22.68 19.07
CA GLU A 305 9.29 21.38 19.69
C GLU A 305 8.95 20.19 18.78
N LEU A 306 7.97 20.37 17.89
CA LEU A 306 7.59 19.38 16.89
C LEU A 306 8.52 19.37 15.69
N ALA A 307 9.03 20.52 15.28
CA ALA A 307 9.89 20.63 14.11
C ALA A 307 11.17 19.81 14.27
N ASP A 308 11.57 19.13 13.20
CA ASP A 308 12.84 18.40 13.17
C ASP A 308 14.01 19.35 13.51
N PRO A 309 14.81 19.06 14.54
CA PRO A 309 15.98 19.86 14.90
C PRO A 309 16.96 20.07 13.74
N LYS A 310 17.02 19.14 12.78
CA LYS A 310 17.86 19.25 11.57
C LYS A 310 17.44 20.40 10.63
N LEU A 311 16.24 20.97 10.82
CA LEU A 311 15.80 22.15 10.08
C LEU A 311 16.34 23.45 10.68
N GLU A 312 16.87 23.42 11.91
CA GLU A 312 17.49 24.59 12.58
C GLU A 312 16.56 25.82 12.63
N GLY A 313 15.25 25.60 12.71
CA GLY A 313 14.25 26.68 12.68
C GLY A 313 14.01 27.30 11.29
N ILE A 314 14.63 26.76 10.23
CA ILE A 314 14.52 27.24 8.85
C ILE A 314 13.37 26.51 8.16
N TYR A 315 12.17 27.06 8.28
CA TYR A 315 10.97 26.61 7.57
C TYR A 315 9.99 27.75 7.37
N ASP A 316 9.12 27.62 6.37
CA ASP A 316 7.99 28.52 6.16
C ASP A 316 6.93 28.25 7.24
N ALA A 317 6.71 29.22 8.12
CA ALA A 317 5.83 29.07 9.29
C ALA A 317 4.38 28.80 8.90
N ASP A 318 3.89 29.42 7.82
CA ASP A 318 2.52 29.23 7.35
C ASP A 318 2.32 27.83 6.74
N GLN A 319 3.29 27.37 5.94
CA GLN A 319 3.31 26.00 5.44
C GLN A 319 3.37 25.00 6.59
N MET A 320 4.27 25.21 7.55
CA MET A 320 4.42 24.35 8.72
C MET A 320 3.10 24.24 9.49
N HIS A 321 2.46 25.37 9.78
CA HIS A 321 1.15 25.39 10.43
C HIS A 321 0.11 24.61 9.60
N ARG A 322 0.01 24.84 8.29
CA ARG A 322 -0.97 24.14 7.43
C ARG A 322 -0.74 22.64 7.41
N VAL A 323 0.51 22.19 7.30
CA VAL A 323 0.83 20.75 7.30
C VAL A 323 0.52 20.13 8.66
N LEU A 324 0.88 20.80 9.76
CA LEU A 324 0.61 20.28 11.11
C LEU A 324 -0.89 20.18 11.41
N LEU A 325 -1.65 21.21 11.04
CA LEU A 325 -3.12 21.20 11.15
C LEU A 325 -3.74 20.09 10.30
N THR A 326 -3.23 19.90 9.09
CA THR A 326 -3.68 18.81 8.21
C THR A 326 -3.40 17.46 8.86
N ALA A 327 -2.20 17.26 9.41
CA ALA A 327 -1.82 16.05 10.11
C ALA A 327 -2.78 15.76 11.28
N SER A 328 -3.08 16.76 12.10
CA SER A 328 -3.99 16.61 13.26
C SER A 328 -5.41 16.22 12.86
N PHE A 329 -5.91 16.69 11.71
CA PHE A 329 -7.20 16.25 11.18
C PHE A 329 -7.15 14.83 10.59
N CYS A 330 -6.05 14.47 9.91
CA CYS A 330 -5.85 13.15 9.33
C CYS A 330 -5.76 12.03 10.38
N VAL A 331 -5.14 12.28 11.53
CA VAL A 331 -4.91 11.27 12.58
C VAL A 331 -6.04 11.14 13.61
N ARG A 332 -7.21 11.70 13.33
CA ARG A 332 -8.37 11.61 14.24
C ARG A 332 -8.80 10.15 14.44
N GLN A 333 -9.20 9.82 15.68
CA GLN A 333 -9.65 8.48 16.04
C GLN A 333 -10.81 8.01 15.18
N SER A 334 -11.85 8.84 15.02
CA SER A 334 -13.00 8.52 14.18
C SER A 334 -12.76 8.90 12.72
N ALA A 335 -12.86 7.92 11.83
CA ALA A 335 -12.64 8.05 10.40
C ALA A 335 -13.58 9.05 9.71
N VAL A 336 -14.81 9.23 10.24
CA VAL A 336 -15.80 10.19 9.70
C VAL A 336 -15.26 11.62 9.75
N TRP A 337 -14.50 11.95 10.79
CA TRP A 337 -13.96 13.29 11.01
C TRP A 337 -12.64 13.57 10.30
N ARG A 338 -12.06 12.58 9.64
CA ARG A 338 -10.85 12.74 8.81
C ARG A 338 -11.22 13.36 7.46
N PRO A 339 -10.37 14.23 6.90
CA PRO A 339 -10.57 14.77 5.57
C PRO A 339 -10.53 13.70 4.48
N SER A 340 -11.14 13.99 3.35
CA SER A 340 -10.80 13.35 2.08
C SER A 340 -9.47 13.92 1.56
N MET A 341 -8.78 13.18 0.69
CA MET A 341 -7.52 13.68 0.11
C MET A 341 -7.70 14.94 -0.75
N SER A 342 -8.90 15.20 -1.28
CA SER A 342 -9.22 16.49 -1.94
C SER A 342 -9.16 17.66 -0.95
N GLU A 343 -9.73 17.49 0.24
CA GLU A 343 -9.72 18.52 1.28
C GLU A 343 -8.34 18.65 1.93
N VAL A 344 -7.58 17.55 2.05
CA VAL A 344 -6.17 17.59 2.45
C VAL A 344 -5.38 18.54 1.53
N LEU A 345 -5.55 18.43 0.21
CA LEU A 345 -4.87 19.31 -0.73
C LEU A 345 -5.25 20.78 -0.53
N GLN A 346 -6.53 21.07 -0.27
CA GLN A 346 -6.99 22.43 0.04
C GLN A 346 -6.35 22.94 1.34
N LEU A 347 -6.42 22.17 2.43
CA LEU A 347 -5.85 22.54 3.72
C LEU A 347 -4.35 22.84 3.64
N MET A 348 -3.58 22.04 2.89
CA MET A 348 -2.15 22.24 2.72
C MET A 348 -1.80 23.46 1.85
N THR A 349 -2.60 23.79 0.84
CA THR A 349 -2.29 24.85 -0.13
C THR A 349 -2.86 26.21 0.22
N THR A 350 -4.12 26.29 0.64
CA THR A 350 -4.84 27.54 0.87
C THR A 350 -5.06 27.86 2.36
N GLY A 351 -4.87 26.89 3.25
CA GLY A 351 -5.06 27.10 4.69
C GLY A 351 -6.53 27.24 5.12
N LEU A 352 -6.72 27.70 6.37
CA LEU A 352 -7.96 27.70 7.16
C LEU A 352 -9.11 28.60 6.64
N ASP A 353 -8.93 29.36 5.56
CA ASP A 353 -9.94 30.28 5.03
C ASP A 353 -11.13 29.60 4.34
N LEU A 354 -11.18 28.28 4.37
CA LEU A 354 -12.30 27.49 3.87
C LEU A 354 -13.12 26.93 5.04
N GLU A 355 -14.43 27.12 4.94
CA GLU A 355 -15.50 26.56 5.79
C GLU A 355 -15.31 25.08 6.22
N VAL A 356 -14.47 24.32 5.52
CA VAL A 356 -14.02 22.96 5.83
C VAL A 356 -13.37 22.84 7.21
N ALA A 357 -12.55 23.80 7.64
CA ALA A 357 -11.89 23.72 8.94
C ALA A 357 -12.81 24.17 10.10
N LYS A 358 -13.74 25.11 9.83
CA LYS A 358 -14.77 25.55 10.80
C LYS A 358 -15.81 24.45 11.05
N SER A 359 -16.30 23.80 9.99
CA SER A 359 -17.26 22.68 10.07
C SER A 359 -16.72 21.42 10.75
N ARG A 360 -15.41 21.36 11.00
CA ARG A 360 -14.71 20.21 11.58
C ARG A 360 -14.14 20.44 12.97
N ARG A 361 -14.37 21.62 13.57
CA ARG A 361 -14.21 21.76 15.02
C ARG A 361 -15.24 20.85 15.67
N MET A 362 -14.81 20.00 16.60
CA MET A 362 -15.78 19.23 17.39
C MET A 362 -16.71 20.23 18.07
N PRO A 363 -18.03 20.00 18.10
CA PRO A 363 -18.88 20.67 19.08
C PRO A 363 -18.23 20.44 20.44
N LYS A 364 -17.87 21.53 21.13
CA LYS A 364 -17.50 21.40 22.54
C LYS A 364 -18.76 20.87 23.20
N PHE A 365 -18.73 19.64 23.70
CA PHE A 365 -19.75 19.21 24.67
C PHE A 365 -19.63 20.20 25.82
N THR A 366 -20.59 21.12 25.90
CA THR A 366 -20.75 21.94 27.10
C THR A 366 -21.04 20.97 28.23
N THR A 367 -20.34 21.15 29.34
CA THR A 367 -20.50 20.41 30.60
C THR A 367 -21.89 20.61 31.26
N SER A 368 -22.92 20.95 30.49
CA SER A 368 -24.30 21.16 30.94
C SER A 368 -25.18 19.93 30.81
N ASP A 369 -24.82 18.94 29.99
CA ASP A 369 -25.62 17.71 29.86
C ASP A 369 -25.16 16.71 30.91
N LYS A 370 -25.45 17.03 32.18
CA LYS A 370 -25.57 16.01 33.22
C LYS A 370 -26.71 15.10 32.79
N LEU A 371 -26.35 13.88 32.37
CA LEU A 371 -27.28 12.76 32.34
C LEU A 371 -27.77 12.56 33.77
N ASP A 372 -29.07 12.80 33.96
CA ASP A 372 -29.78 12.43 35.18
C ASP A 372 -29.60 10.92 35.41
N ASP A 373 -29.00 10.60 36.53
CA ASP A 373 -28.84 9.26 37.07
C ASP A 373 -30.22 8.76 37.53
N HIS A 374 -30.96 8.14 36.61
CA HIS A 374 -32.15 7.37 36.93
C HIS A 374 -31.89 5.88 36.69
N SER A 375 -31.41 5.23 37.75
CA SER A 375 -31.79 3.89 38.22
C SER A 375 -32.43 2.97 37.18
N MET A 376 -31.67 2.03 36.63
CA MET A 376 -32.23 0.77 36.15
C MET A 376 -31.94 -0.33 37.17
N GLY A 377 -32.97 -0.62 37.98
CA GLY A 377 -33.07 -1.86 38.72
C GLY A 377 -33.23 -3.02 37.74
N PHE A 378 -32.48 -4.09 37.98
CA PHE A 378 -32.63 -5.37 37.28
C PHE A 378 -34.01 -5.97 37.61
N GLY A 379 -34.72 -6.37 36.56
CA GLY A 379 -35.91 -7.22 36.59
C GLY A 379 -35.80 -8.26 35.50
#